data_AF-A0A8S0QL58-F1
#
_entry.id   AF-A0A8S0QL58-F1
#
_cell.length_a   1.000
_cell.length_b   1.000
_cell.length_c   1.000
_cell.angle_alpha   90.00
_cell.angle_beta   90.00
_cell.angle_gamma   90.00
#
_symmetry.space_group_name_H-M   'P 1'
#
loop_
_entity.id
_entity.type
_entity.pdbx_description
1 polymer ?
#
loop_
_entity_poly.entity_id
_entity_poly.type
_entity_poly.pdbx_seq_one_letter_code
_entity_poly.pdbx_strand_id
1 'polypeptide(L)'
;MNTQIPASAAPLISTKNAGIEDARRSVKFHSSVWGDYFLAYNSHLTDVLTHEEKEHQRLKEEVKKLLEAVPDDSLHKLDIIDAIQRLGVGHYFETEIEKSLRYIYDTCHESCGKQESNLHITALRFRLLRQQGHYVSCDIFNKFKDRQGKFDESLISNLQGLLSLYEAAQFRAFGEETLEEALKYTVTQLDSVVFHVSDSVSAQVREALEFPIHKTMTRLGARKFLSIYQEDETRNDKLLDFARLDFNLLQKMYQKELYEITRWWKALEFENKLPFARDRLVECYSWALGVYYEPQYSHGRKMLAKVVAMISVIDDIYDVYGTLDELTPLGCN
;
A
#
# COMPACT_ATOMS: atom_id res chain seq x y z
N MET A 1 -8.05 -95.27 -35.03
CA MET A 1 -8.66 -94.70 -33.80
C MET A 1 -7.77 -93.53 -33.41
N ASN A 2 -7.99 -92.28 -33.87
CA ASN A 2 -9.10 -91.35 -33.52
C ASN A 2 -9.35 -91.39 -32.02
N THR A 3 -9.14 -90.33 -31.22
CA THR A 3 -9.73 -88.96 -31.26
C THR A 3 -8.90 -88.04 -30.35
N GLN A 4 -8.37 -86.88 -30.79
CA GLN A 4 -8.94 -85.51 -30.78
C GLN A 4 -9.34 -84.92 -29.40
N ILE A 5 -8.82 -83.72 -29.09
CA ILE A 5 -9.55 -82.48 -28.68
C ILE A 5 -8.53 -81.33 -28.42
N PRO A 6 -8.88 -80.04 -28.64
CA PRO A 6 -8.12 -79.15 -29.50
C PRO A 6 -7.39 -77.98 -28.82
N ALA A 7 -6.50 -77.35 -29.61
CA ALA A 7 -5.92 -76.04 -29.35
C ALA A 7 -7.03 -74.96 -29.29
N SER A 8 -7.15 -74.31 -28.13
CA SER A 8 -7.96 -73.10 -27.97
C SER A 8 -7.10 -71.89 -28.33
N ALA A 9 -7.47 -71.22 -29.41
CA ALA A 9 -6.95 -69.91 -29.76
C ALA A 9 -7.48 -68.89 -28.74
N ALA A 10 -6.58 -68.27 -27.98
CA ALA A 10 -6.89 -67.08 -27.21
C ALA A 10 -7.18 -65.92 -28.19
N PRO A 11 -8.28 -65.18 -28.04
CA PRO A 11 -8.62 -64.09 -28.95
C PRO A 11 -7.60 -62.95 -28.84
N LEU A 12 -7.25 -62.36 -29.98
CA LEU A 12 -6.65 -61.02 -30.05
C LEU A 12 -7.55 -60.06 -29.24
N ILE A 13 -7.08 -59.65 -28.06
CA ILE A 13 -7.61 -58.47 -27.40
C ILE A 13 -6.97 -57.28 -28.11
N SER A 14 -7.77 -56.76 -29.03
CA SER A 14 -7.68 -55.43 -29.62
C SER A 14 -7.03 -54.44 -28.67
N THR A 15 -5.89 -53.88 -29.09
CA THR A 15 -5.39 -52.59 -28.62
C THR A 15 -6.47 -51.55 -28.87
N LYS A 16 -7.41 -51.43 -27.94
CA LYS A 16 -8.18 -50.20 -27.79
C LYS A 16 -7.18 -49.13 -27.42
N ASN A 17 -7.02 -48.17 -28.32
CA ASN A 17 -6.47 -46.86 -28.08
C ASN A 17 -6.86 -46.40 -26.67
N ALA A 18 -5.94 -46.55 -25.72
CA ALA A 18 -5.88 -45.63 -24.60
C ALA A 18 -5.49 -44.31 -25.26
N GLY A 19 -6.51 -43.53 -25.66
CA GLY A 19 -6.32 -42.14 -25.99
C GLY A 19 -5.51 -41.54 -24.85
N ILE A 20 -4.54 -40.72 -25.21
CA ILE A 20 -3.89 -39.81 -24.28
C ILE A 20 -5.04 -39.02 -23.64
N GLU A 21 -5.53 -39.49 -22.49
CA GLU A 21 -6.35 -38.67 -21.62
C GLU A 21 -5.44 -37.50 -21.27
N ASP A 22 -5.84 -36.31 -21.73
CA ASP A 22 -5.20 -35.03 -21.41
C ASP A 22 -4.89 -35.01 -19.91
N ALA A 23 -3.64 -35.30 -19.55
CA ALA A 23 -3.17 -35.19 -18.18
C ALA A 23 -3.04 -33.70 -17.89
N ARG A 24 -4.17 -33.05 -17.59
CA ARG A 24 -4.23 -31.65 -17.17
C ARG A 24 -3.25 -31.47 -16.01
N ARG A 25 -2.44 -30.42 -16.08
CA ARG A 25 -1.59 -30.10 -14.94
C ARG A 25 -2.52 -29.75 -13.77
N SER A 26 -2.18 -30.28 -12.60
CA SER A 26 -2.97 -30.10 -11.39
C SER A 26 -2.07 -29.56 -10.31
N VAL A 27 -2.40 -28.35 -9.83
CA VAL A 27 -1.77 -27.73 -8.67
C VAL A 27 -2.81 -27.64 -7.57
N LYS A 28 -2.44 -28.06 -6.36
CA LYS A 28 -3.32 -27.95 -5.19
C LYS A 28 -3.03 -26.65 -4.46
N PHE A 29 -3.82 -25.62 -4.74
CA PHE A 29 -3.78 -24.38 -3.96
C PHE A 29 -4.41 -24.57 -2.57
N HIS A 30 -3.96 -23.78 -1.59
CA HIS A 30 -4.61 -23.75 -0.27
C HIS A 30 -5.97 -23.04 -0.38
N SER A 31 -6.94 -23.47 0.41
CA SER A 31 -8.24 -22.79 0.54
C SER A 31 -8.06 -21.37 1.07
N SER A 32 -9.04 -20.49 0.82
CA SER A 32 -9.06 -19.16 1.43
C SER A 32 -8.96 -19.27 2.96
N VAL A 33 -8.06 -18.47 3.56
CA VAL A 33 -7.90 -18.42 5.03
C VAL A 33 -9.09 -17.75 5.72
N TRP A 34 -9.93 -17.05 4.96
CA TRP A 34 -11.06 -16.27 5.46
C TRP A 34 -12.36 -17.08 5.53
N GLY A 35 -12.45 -18.19 4.79
CA GLY A 35 -13.68 -18.98 4.68
C GLY A 35 -14.91 -18.10 4.44
N ASP A 36 -15.88 -18.21 5.33
CA ASP A 36 -17.14 -17.45 5.27
C ASP A 36 -17.18 -16.23 6.21
N TYR A 37 -16.03 -15.80 6.75
CA TYR A 37 -15.95 -14.72 7.75
C TYR A 37 -16.68 -13.43 7.30
N PHE A 38 -16.51 -13.03 6.04
CA PHE A 38 -17.14 -11.83 5.49
C PHE A 38 -18.59 -12.02 5.01
N LEU A 39 -19.17 -13.23 5.13
CA LEU A 39 -20.59 -13.44 4.88
C LEU A 39 -21.47 -13.06 6.08
N ALA A 40 -20.90 -13.04 7.29
CA ALA A 40 -21.59 -12.64 8.50
C ALA A 40 -21.68 -11.10 8.60
N TYR A 41 -22.60 -10.50 7.87
CA TYR A 41 -22.87 -9.06 7.98
C TYR A 41 -23.70 -8.73 9.21
N ASN A 42 -23.20 -7.85 10.07
CA ASN A 42 -23.98 -7.27 11.16
C ASN A 42 -24.13 -5.76 10.93
N SER A 43 -25.32 -5.35 10.50
CA SER A 43 -25.66 -3.94 10.25
C SER A 43 -25.42 -3.06 11.48
N HIS A 44 -25.70 -3.55 12.69
CA HIS A 44 -25.50 -2.78 13.92
C HIS A 44 -24.03 -2.47 14.24
N LEU A 45 -23.08 -3.25 13.71
CA LEU A 45 -21.64 -3.05 13.91
C LEU A 45 -20.99 -2.30 12.73
N THR A 46 -21.60 -2.40 11.55
CA THR A 46 -20.96 -2.01 10.28
C THR A 46 -21.61 -0.78 9.64
N ASP A 47 -22.83 -0.43 10.04
CA ASP A 47 -23.43 0.82 9.59
C ASP A 47 -22.79 2.01 10.33
N VAL A 48 -22.55 3.07 9.58
CA VAL A 48 -22.10 4.34 10.14
C VAL A 48 -23.31 5.02 10.79
N LEU A 49 -23.20 5.36 12.07
CA LEU A 49 -24.27 5.99 12.81
C LEU A 49 -24.24 7.50 12.56
N THR A 50 -25.42 8.14 12.51
CA THR A 50 -25.55 9.58 12.24
C THR A 50 -24.74 10.47 13.19
N HIS A 51 -24.52 10.02 14.44
CA HIS A 51 -23.69 10.77 15.39
C HIS A 51 -22.20 10.68 15.05
N GLU A 52 -21.72 9.55 14.52
CA GLU A 52 -20.33 9.38 14.08
C GLU A 52 -20.03 10.25 12.85
N GLU A 53 -20.97 10.36 11.90
CA GLU A 53 -20.81 11.23 10.72
C GLU A 53 -20.74 12.72 11.13
N LYS A 54 -21.61 13.13 12.05
CA LYS A 54 -21.61 14.51 12.57
C LYS A 54 -20.30 14.82 13.29
N GLU A 55 -19.80 13.89 14.08
CA GLU A 55 -18.55 14.03 14.79
C GLU A 55 -17.35 14.06 13.85
N HIS A 56 -17.34 13.18 12.83
CA HIS A 56 -16.33 13.17 11.77
C HIS A 56 -16.28 14.51 11.04
N GLN A 57 -17.44 15.05 10.64
CA GLN A 57 -17.51 16.35 9.99
C GLN A 57 -17.05 17.49 10.92
N ARG A 58 -17.40 17.44 12.22
CA ARG A 58 -16.94 18.42 13.21
C ARG A 58 -15.42 18.42 13.33
N LEU A 59 -14.82 17.24 13.50
CA LEU A 59 -13.36 17.08 13.62
C LEU A 59 -12.63 17.45 12.34
N LYS A 60 -13.19 17.10 11.17
CA LYS A 60 -12.66 17.53 9.87
C LYS A 60 -12.54 19.04 9.78
N GLU A 61 -13.58 19.78 10.15
CA GLU A 61 -13.55 21.25 10.14
C GLU A 61 -12.56 21.83 11.17
N GLU A 62 -12.36 21.18 12.32
CA GLU A 62 -11.35 21.59 13.30
C GLU A 62 -9.92 21.43 12.77
N VAL A 63 -9.63 20.29 12.13
CA VAL A 63 -8.32 20.04 11.49
C VAL A 63 -8.10 21.00 10.32
N LYS A 64 -9.13 21.29 9.53
CA LYS A 64 -9.06 22.30 8.47
C LYS A 64 -8.70 23.69 9.01
N LYS A 65 -9.37 24.14 10.07
CA LYS A 65 -9.06 25.43 10.71
C LYS A 65 -7.65 25.47 11.29
N LEU A 66 -7.18 24.35 11.86
CA LEU A 66 -5.80 24.21 12.32
C LEU A 66 -4.83 24.43 11.14
N LEU A 67 -5.06 23.76 10.00
CA LEU A 67 -4.27 23.95 8.80
C LEU A 67 -4.27 25.40 8.32
N GLU A 68 -5.42 26.08 8.30
CA GLU A 68 -5.53 27.46 7.84
C GLU A 68 -4.86 28.48 8.79
N ALA A 69 -4.86 28.21 10.10
CA ALA A 69 -4.33 29.12 11.12
C ALA A 69 -2.80 29.13 11.20
N VAL A 70 -2.15 28.02 10.85
CA VAL A 70 -0.69 27.91 10.91
C VAL A 70 -0.06 28.64 9.71
N PRO A 71 1.00 29.45 9.88
CA PRO A 71 1.67 30.11 8.75
C PRO A 71 2.27 29.11 7.76
N ASP A 72 2.11 29.36 6.45
CA ASP A 72 2.53 28.42 5.40
C ASP A 72 4.06 28.24 5.32
N ASP A 73 4.83 29.24 5.73
CA ASP A 73 6.31 29.21 5.78
C ASP A 73 6.89 28.54 7.04
N SER A 74 6.05 28.15 7.99
CA SER A 74 6.51 27.60 9.28
C SER A 74 6.88 26.11 9.20
N LEU A 75 7.84 25.68 10.04
CA LEU A 75 8.14 24.26 10.28
C LEU A 75 6.86 23.48 10.62
N HIS A 76 6.07 24.04 11.53
CA HIS A 76 4.87 23.40 12.04
C HIS A 76 3.86 23.08 10.93
N LYS A 77 3.81 23.88 9.86
CA LYS A 77 3.00 23.59 8.68
C LYS A 77 3.42 22.29 8.01
N LEU A 78 4.71 22.09 7.79
CA LEU A 78 5.25 20.89 7.15
C LEU A 78 4.94 19.65 8.01
N ASP A 79 5.12 19.76 9.33
CA ASP A 79 4.86 18.66 10.26
C ASP A 79 3.37 18.27 10.28
N ILE A 80 2.45 19.25 10.29
CA ILE A 80 1.01 18.98 10.24
C ILE A 80 0.63 18.34 8.90
N ILE A 81 1.14 18.86 7.78
CA ILE A 81 0.87 18.29 6.45
C ILE A 81 1.37 16.84 6.39
N ASP A 82 2.58 16.57 6.89
CA ASP A 82 3.15 15.23 6.95
C ASP A 82 2.29 14.29 7.80
N ALA A 83 1.91 14.73 9.01
CA ALA A 83 1.06 13.95 9.90
C ALA A 83 -0.30 13.63 9.25
N ILE A 84 -0.95 14.61 8.62
CA ILE A 84 -2.23 14.44 7.92
C ILE A 84 -2.12 13.39 6.79
N GLN A 85 -1.06 13.46 5.99
CA GLN A 85 -0.84 12.50 4.90
C GLN A 85 -0.53 11.10 5.46
N ARG A 86 0.36 10.98 6.44
CA ARG A 86 0.77 9.70 7.03
C ARG A 86 -0.34 9.03 7.82
N LEU A 87 -1.25 9.81 8.43
CA LEU A 87 -2.46 9.30 9.08
C LEU A 87 -3.54 8.86 8.08
N GLY A 88 -3.32 9.04 6.77
CA GLY A 88 -4.21 8.55 5.72
C GLY A 88 -5.52 9.35 5.60
N VAL A 89 -5.49 10.62 6.03
CA VAL A 89 -6.63 11.55 5.95
C VAL A 89 -6.39 12.74 5.03
N GLY A 90 -5.28 12.72 4.27
CA GLY A 90 -4.89 13.80 3.36
C GLY A 90 -5.91 14.11 2.26
N HIS A 91 -6.67 13.12 1.80
CA HIS A 91 -7.71 13.28 0.76
C HIS A 91 -8.86 14.21 1.19
N TYR A 92 -8.99 14.53 2.48
CA TYR A 92 -9.97 15.51 2.96
C TYR A 92 -9.50 16.95 2.87
N PHE A 93 -8.19 17.18 2.67
CA PHE A 93 -7.54 18.49 2.78
C PHE A 93 -6.64 18.78 1.56
N GLU A 94 -6.93 18.16 0.40
CA GLU A 94 -6.10 18.29 -0.80
C GLU A 94 -5.92 19.76 -1.21
N THR A 95 -7.01 20.54 -1.18
CA THR A 95 -6.98 21.96 -1.55
C THR A 95 -6.11 22.79 -0.61
N GLU A 96 -6.24 22.59 0.70
CA GLU A 96 -5.46 23.29 1.72
C GLU A 96 -3.97 22.92 1.62
N ILE A 97 -3.67 21.63 1.47
CA ILE A 97 -2.30 21.11 1.33
C ILE A 97 -1.65 21.65 0.04
N GLU A 98 -2.35 21.59 -1.10
CA GLU A 98 -1.85 22.09 -2.38
C GLU A 98 -1.55 23.60 -2.30
N LYS A 99 -2.45 24.38 -1.69
CA LYS A 99 -2.25 25.81 -1.49
C LYS A 99 -0.98 26.10 -0.67
N SER A 100 -0.82 25.44 0.48
CA SER A 100 0.35 25.64 1.35
C SER A 100 1.65 25.20 0.67
N LEU A 101 1.66 24.03 0.02
CA LEU A 101 2.87 23.52 -0.64
C LEU A 101 3.26 24.34 -1.86
N ARG A 102 2.30 24.86 -2.62
CA ARG A 102 2.57 25.83 -3.70
C ARG A 102 3.18 27.12 -3.16
N TYR A 103 2.63 27.68 -2.08
CA TYR A 103 3.23 28.87 -1.44
C TYR A 103 4.68 28.60 -0.99
N ILE A 104 4.92 27.46 -0.35
CA ILE A 104 6.25 27.01 0.07
C ILE A 104 7.19 26.89 -1.14
N TYR A 105 6.71 26.33 -2.25
CA TYR A 105 7.48 26.18 -3.48
C TYR A 105 7.89 27.53 -4.08
N ASP A 106 6.93 28.45 -4.20
CA ASP A 106 7.14 29.75 -4.83
C ASP A 106 8.09 30.63 -4.00
N THR A 107 8.01 30.54 -2.67
CA THR A 107 8.89 31.27 -1.72
C THR A 107 10.23 30.57 -1.46
N CYS A 108 10.42 29.37 -2.00
CA CYS A 108 11.63 28.56 -1.78
C CYS A 108 12.88 29.27 -2.35
N HIS A 109 12.74 30.01 -3.46
CA HIS A 109 13.83 30.77 -4.06
C HIS A 109 14.34 31.94 -3.19
N GLU A 110 13.49 32.53 -2.36
CA GLU A 110 13.85 33.66 -1.49
C GLU A 110 14.42 33.20 -0.13
N SER A 111 14.01 32.02 0.35
CA SER A 111 14.33 31.50 1.70
C SER A 111 15.46 30.45 1.73
N CYS A 112 15.76 29.78 0.62
CA CYS A 112 16.80 28.73 0.54
C CYS A 112 18.20 29.18 0.95
N GLY A 113 18.49 30.49 0.88
CA GLY A 113 19.83 31.03 1.16
C GLY A 113 20.13 31.34 2.63
N LYS A 114 19.14 31.39 3.54
CA LYS A 114 19.36 31.97 4.88
C LYS A 114 18.84 31.19 6.10
N GLN A 115 17.96 30.19 5.96
CA GLN A 115 17.30 29.61 7.15
C GLN A 115 17.23 28.09 7.28
N GLU A 116 17.54 27.27 6.27
CA GLU A 116 17.46 25.82 6.46
C GLU A 116 18.84 25.19 6.72
N SER A 117 19.36 25.33 7.94
CA SER A 117 20.51 24.54 8.41
C SER A 117 20.13 23.15 8.94
N ASN A 118 18.83 22.89 9.10
CA ASN A 118 18.34 21.65 9.69
C ASN A 118 17.99 20.62 8.59
N LEU A 119 18.66 19.45 8.65
CA LEU A 119 18.48 18.34 7.72
C LEU A 119 17.04 17.84 7.66
N HIS A 120 16.35 17.72 8.81
CA HIS A 120 14.97 17.26 8.88
C HIS A 120 14.05 18.16 8.05
N ILE A 121 14.18 19.48 8.23
CA ILE A 121 13.32 20.47 7.55
C ILE A 121 13.53 20.41 6.04
N THR A 122 14.78 20.46 5.59
CA THR A 122 15.10 20.42 4.16
C THR A 122 14.62 19.12 3.53
N ALA A 123 14.85 17.99 4.20
CA ALA A 123 14.42 16.69 3.69
C ALA A 123 12.89 16.54 3.67
N LEU A 124 12.20 16.99 4.72
CA LEU A 124 10.75 16.96 4.80
C LEU A 124 10.11 17.84 3.71
N ARG A 125 10.56 19.09 3.58
CA ARG A 125 10.11 20.02 2.54
C ARG A 125 10.34 19.44 1.15
N PHE A 126 11.54 18.91 0.88
CA PHE A 126 11.87 18.26 -0.38
C PHE A 126 10.90 17.12 -0.70
N ARG A 127 10.68 16.21 0.26
CA ARG A 127 9.79 15.05 0.11
C ARG A 127 8.36 15.49 -0.19
N LEU A 128 7.79 16.38 0.62
CA LEU A 128 6.40 16.82 0.46
C LEU A 128 6.16 17.51 -0.88
N LEU A 129 7.11 18.35 -1.34
CA LEU A 129 7.03 19.02 -2.63
C LEU A 129 7.11 18.03 -3.80
N ARG A 130 8.09 17.11 -3.78
CA ARG A 130 8.25 16.08 -4.82
C ARG A 130 7.05 15.14 -4.89
N GLN A 131 6.47 14.79 -3.73
CA GLN A 131 5.27 13.96 -3.66
C GLN A 131 4.05 14.62 -4.33
N GLN A 132 3.97 15.95 -4.32
CA GLN A 132 2.95 16.72 -5.03
C GLN A 132 3.31 17.05 -6.49
N GLY A 133 4.41 16.51 -7.00
CA GLY A 133 4.85 16.73 -8.39
C GLY A 133 5.61 18.03 -8.63
N HIS A 134 5.98 18.79 -7.58
CA HIS A 134 6.86 19.95 -7.73
C HIS A 134 8.30 19.50 -7.94
N TYR A 135 8.98 20.09 -8.93
CA TYR A 135 10.39 19.84 -9.17
C TYR A 135 11.26 20.65 -8.19
N VAL A 136 11.97 19.95 -7.30
CA VAL A 136 12.93 20.56 -6.37
C VAL A 136 14.32 19.98 -6.65
N SER A 137 15.34 20.80 -6.93
CA SER A 137 16.69 20.25 -7.19
C SER A 137 17.23 19.48 -5.98
N CYS A 138 17.82 18.30 -6.23
CA CYS A 138 18.52 17.53 -5.19
C CYS A 138 19.80 18.22 -4.69
N ASP A 139 20.30 19.24 -5.38
CA ASP A 139 21.46 20.03 -4.97
C ASP A 139 21.25 20.75 -3.63
N ILE A 140 20.00 20.90 -3.19
CA ILE A 140 19.69 21.44 -1.86
C ILE A 140 20.35 20.64 -0.73
N PHE A 141 20.67 19.36 -0.97
CA PHE A 141 21.36 18.50 -0.01
C PHE A 141 22.89 18.67 -0.02
N ASN A 142 23.48 19.35 -1.00
CA ASN A 142 24.93 19.55 -1.07
C ASN A 142 25.48 20.35 0.12
N LYS A 143 24.66 21.16 0.77
CA LYS A 143 25.02 21.88 2.00
C LYS A 143 25.26 20.97 3.22
N PHE A 144 24.81 19.72 3.17
CA PHE A 144 25.03 18.71 4.21
C PHE A 144 26.21 17.79 3.89
N LYS A 145 26.99 18.14 2.86
CA LYS A 145 28.20 17.42 2.47
C LYS A 145 29.44 18.11 3.02
N ASP A 146 30.45 17.31 3.32
CA ASP A 146 31.78 17.74 3.72
C ASP A 146 32.60 18.29 2.53
N ARG A 147 33.86 18.65 2.80
CA ARG A 147 34.77 19.19 1.77
C ARG A 147 35.18 18.15 0.73
N GLN A 148 35.00 16.86 1.02
CA GLN A 148 35.27 15.74 0.14
C GLN A 148 34.04 15.43 -0.74
N GLY A 149 32.93 16.13 -0.55
CA GLY A 149 31.69 15.96 -1.30
C GLY A 149 30.84 14.78 -0.81
N LYS A 150 31.11 14.26 0.39
CA LYS A 150 30.34 13.18 1.03
C LYS A 150 29.42 13.72 2.11
N PHE A 151 28.31 13.04 2.40
CA PHE A 151 27.46 13.42 3.54
C PHE A 151 28.26 13.43 4.86
N ASP A 152 28.15 14.54 5.59
CA ASP A 152 28.91 14.79 6.81
C ASP A 152 28.58 13.72 7.89
N GLU A 153 29.61 13.14 8.52
CA GLU A 153 29.46 12.12 9.56
C GLU A 153 28.78 12.66 10.83
N SER A 154 28.83 13.97 11.08
CA SER A 154 28.16 14.60 12.22
C SER A 154 26.63 14.45 12.17
N LEU A 155 26.05 14.20 10.98
CA LEU A 155 24.62 13.97 10.78
C LEU A 155 24.10 12.73 11.53
N ILE A 156 24.98 11.80 11.91
CA ILE A 156 24.62 10.58 12.68
C ILE A 156 23.95 10.92 14.01
N SER A 157 24.33 12.04 14.63
CA SER A 157 23.74 12.53 15.88
C SER A 157 22.28 13.00 15.74
N ASN A 158 21.81 13.28 14.51
CA ASN A 158 20.46 13.74 14.22
C ASN A 158 19.65 12.64 13.51
N LEU A 159 19.16 11.69 14.31
CA LEU A 159 18.41 10.54 13.80
C LEU A 159 17.14 10.94 13.04
N GLN A 160 16.40 11.96 13.51
CA GLN A 160 15.21 12.46 12.82
C GLN A 160 15.56 13.05 11.45
N GLY A 161 16.66 13.79 11.36
CA GLY A 161 17.21 14.28 10.10
C GLY A 161 17.59 13.16 9.15
N LEU A 162 18.28 12.12 9.64
CA LEU A 162 18.64 10.95 8.83
C LEU A 162 17.43 10.20 8.30
N LEU A 163 16.43 9.94 9.16
CA LEU A 163 15.17 9.30 8.74
C LEU A 163 14.46 10.13 7.68
N SER A 164 14.45 11.44 7.84
CA SER A 164 13.79 12.33 6.87
C SER A 164 14.53 12.36 5.53
N LEU A 165 15.87 12.37 5.56
CA LEU A 165 16.70 12.27 4.36
C LEU A 165 16.52 10.92 3.67
N TYR A 166 16.44 9.83 4.43
CA TYR A 166 16.14 8.50 3.91
C TYR A 166 14.81 8.49 3.15
N GLU A 167 13.73 9.00 3.77
CA GLU A 167 12.41 9.07 3.14
C GLU A 167 12.40 10.00 1.91
N ALA A 168 13.12 11.12 1.97
CA ALA A 168 13.26 12.04 0.85
C ALA A 168 14.00 11.40 -0.34
N ALA A 169 15.06 10.62 -0.09
CA ALA A 169 15.85 9.95 -1.12
C ALA A 169 15.10 8.83 -1.87
N GLN A 170 13.93 8.41 -1.37
CA GLN A 170 13.03 7.50 -2.08
C GLN A 170 12.36 8.18 -3.29
N PHE A 171 12.30 9.51 -3.33
CA PHE A 171 11.72 10.31 -4.42
C PHE A 171 12.75 10.75 -5.48
N ARG A 172 13.91 10.07 -5.54
CA ARG A 172 14.94 10.37 -6.54
C ARG A 172 14.48 10.05 -7.96
N ALA A 173 14.90 10.88 -8.90
CA ALA A 173 14.78 10.65 -10.33
C ALA A 173 16.07 10.06 -10.91
N PHE A 174 16.00 9.57 -12.14
CA PHE A 174 17.16 9.06 -12.87
C PHE A 174 18.21 10.17 -13.05
N GLY A 175 19.48 9.86 -12.72
CA GLY A 175 20.60 10.80 -12.81
C GLY A 175 20.82 11.68 -11.56
N GLU A 176 20.01 11.55 -10.51
CA GLU A 176 20.19 12.31 -9.26
C GLU A 176 21.19 11.61 -8.31
N GLU A 177 22.49 11.67 -8.66
CA GLU A 177 23.59 11.02 -7.91
C GLU A 177 23.61 11.42 -6.43
N THR A 178 23.32 12.68 -6.10
CA THR A 178 23.27 13.17 -4.72
C THR A 178 22.25 12.41 -3.87
N LEU A 179 21.08 12.06 -4.41
CA LEU A 179 20.07 11.29 -3.67
C LEU A 179 20.37 9.79 -3.65
N GLU A 180 21.05 9.28 -4.68
CA GLU A 180 21.53 7.89 -4.66
C GLU A 180 22.57 7.70 -3.55
N GLU A 181 23.50 8.65 -3.43
CA GLU A 181 24.46 8.70 -2.33
C GLU A 181 23.76 8.87 -0.98
N ALA A 182 22.79 9.79 -0.88
CA ALA A 182 22.01 10.02 0.34
C ALA A 182 21.31 8.75 0.82
N LEU A 183 20.71 7.99 -0.10
CA LEU A 183 20.07 6.72 0.23
C LEU A 183 21.08 5.70 0.77
N LYS A 184 22.21 5.51 0.10
CA LYS A 184 23.26 4.58 0.53
C LYS A 184 23.81 4.96 1.92
N TYR A 185 24.07 6.25 2.12
CA TYR A 185 24.54 6.79 3.40
C TYR A 185 23.52 6.54 4.51
N THR A 186 22.28 6.99 4.32
CA THR A 186 21.24 6.89 5.36
C THR A 186 20.89 5.46 5.73
N VAL A 187 20.79 4.53 4.77
CA VAL A 187 20.58 3.10 5.07
C VAL A 187 21.69 2.57 5.98
N THR A 188 22.96 2.80 5.61
CA THR A 188 24.12 2.34 6.40
C THR A 188 24.10 2.89 7.82
N GLN A 189 23.82 4.19 7.98
CA GLN A 189 23.80 4.81 9.29
C GLN A 189 22.61 4.35 10.14
N LEU A 190 21.42 4.28 9.56
CA LEU A 190 20.21 3.84 10.26
C LEU A 190 20.32 2.38 10.72
N ASP A 191 20.88 1.49 9.90
CA ASP A 191 21.17 0.10 10.28
C ASP A 191 22.16 0.01 11.44
N SER A 192 23.15 0.90 11.50
CA SER A 192 24.13 0.92 12.59
C SER A 192 23.55 1.42 13.91
N VAL A 193 22.61 2.38 13.86
CA VAL A 193 22.05 3.05 15.05
C VAL A 193 20.87 2.28 15.64
N VAL A 194 20.21 1.42 14.86
CA VAL A 194 18.99 0.70 15.28
C VAL A 194 19.14 -0.13 16.56
N PHE A 195 20.36 -0.59 16.86
CA PHE A 195 20.67 -1.40 18.06
C PHE A 195 21.03 -0.55 19.30
N HIS A 196 21.16 0.77 19.15
CA HIS A 196 21.67 1.67 20.19
C HIS A 196 20.64 2.70 20.68
N VAL A 197 19.40 2.65 20.18
CA VAL A 197 18.31 3.58 20.53
C VAL A 197 17.19 2.87 21.28
N SER A 198 16.25 3.64 21.84
CA SER A 198 15.08 3.08 22.53
C SER A 198 14.25 2.20 21.61
N ASP A 199 13.51 1.25 22.20
CA ASP A 199 12.71 0.28 21.45
C ASP A 199 11.70 0.94 20.51
N SER A 200 11.02 2.02 20.95
CA SER A 200 10.04 2.75 20.13
C SER A 200 10.67 3.41 18.90
N VAL A 201 11.81 4.09 19.07
CA VAL A 201 12.54 4.74 17.98
C VAL A 201 13.15 3.70 17.05
N SER A 202 13.69 2.61 17.59
CA SER A 202 14.24 1.51 16.79
C SER A 202 13.16 0.85 15.93
N ALA A 203 11.92 0.75 16.42
CA ALA A 203 10.80 0.21 15.66
C ALA A 203 10.45 1.10 14.47
N GLN A 204 10.43 2.43 14.64
CA GLN A 204 10.21 3.38 13.55
C GLN A 204 11.30 3.29 12.48
N VAL A 205 12.56 3.16 12.90
CA VAL A 205 13.70 3.00 11.98
C VAL A 205 13.57 1.71 11.17
N ARG A 206 13.31 0.57 11.85
CA ARG A 206 13.12 -0.72 11.16
C ARG A 206 11.96 -0.67 10.18
N GLU A 207 10.84 -0.07 10.58
CA GLU A 207 9.67 0.06 9.73
C GLU A 207 9.97 0.89 8.48
N ALA A 208 10.63 2.03 8.62
CA ALA A 208 11.02 2.88 7.48
C ALA A 208 11.98 2.15 6.52
N LEU A 209 12.96 1.42 7.05
CA LEU A 209 13.92 0.65 6.25
C LEU A 209 13.26 -0.51 5.49
N GLU A 210 12.26 -1.16 6.09
CA GLU A 210 11.51 -2.24 5.44
C GLU A 210 10.51 -1.69 4.40
N PHE A 211 9.78 -0.63 4.78
CA PHE A 211 8.70 -0.05 4.00
C PHE A 211 8.75 1.49 4.05
N PRO A 212 9.55 2.13 3.17
CA PRO A 212 9.57 3.59 3.10
C PRO A 212 8.19 4.16 2.74
N ILE A 213 7.92 5.40 3.18
CA ILE A 213 6.62 6.07 3.02
C ILE A 213 6.17 6.05 1.55
N HIS A 214 7.08 6.37 0.63
CA HIS A 214 6.78 6.44 -0.81
C HIS A 214 6.29 5.12 -1.41
N LYS A 215 6.70 3.98 -0.83
CA LYS A 215 6.41 2.63 -1.37
C LYS A 215 5.33 1.91 -0.56
N THR A 216 4.79 2.56 0.46
CA THR A 216 3.83 1.95 1.38
C THR A 216 2.41 2.35 0.99
N MET A 217 1.50 1.37 0.92
CA MET A 217 0.07 1.66 0.74
C MET A 217 -0.44 2.56 1.86
N THR A 218 -1.09 3.67 1.52
CA THR A 218 -1.50 4.72 2.47
C THR A 218 -2.24 4.17 3.68
N ARG A 219 -3.20 3.25 3.49
CA ARG A 219 -3.97 2.67 4.60
C ARG A 219 -3.17 1.75 5.51
N LEU A 220 -2.20 1.01 4.96
CA LEU A 220 -1.30 0.19 5.76
C LEU A 220 -0.34 1.07 6.55
N GLY A 221 0.25 2.08 5.91
CA GLY A 221 1.10 3.08 6.55
C GLY A 221 0.37 3.82 7.66
N ALA A 222 -0.86 4.28 7.40
CA ALA A 222 -1.69 4.95 8.40
C ALA A 222 -1.98 4.08 9.62
N ARG A 223 -2.24 2.78 9.43
CA ARG A 223 -2.51 1.87 10.55
C ARG A 223 -1.31 1.75 11.51
N LYS A 224 -0.09 1.71 10.95
CA LYS A 224 1.16 1.62 11.72
C LYS A 224 1.50 2.98 12.34
N PHE A 225 1.43 4.04 11.54
CA PHE A 225 1.74 5.40 11.99
C PHE A 225 0.78 5.92 13.07
N LEU A 226 -0.48 5.49 13.09
CA LEU A 226 -1.43 5.89 14.12
C LEU A 226 -0.93 5.55 15.54
N SER A 227 -0.28 4.40 15.72
CA SER A 227 0.31 4.00 17.01
C SER A 227 1.51 4.86 17.37
N ILE A 228 2.38 5.16 16.39
CA ILE A 228 3.52 6.05 16.57
C ILE A 228 3.07 7.47 16.96
N TYR A 229 2.12 8.03 16.22
CA TYR A 229 1.60 9.38 16.43
C TYR A 229 0.83 9.51 17.76
N GLN A 230 0.25 8.42 18.26
CA GLN A 230 -0.39 8.39 19.57
C GLN A 230 0.62 8.52 20.72
N GLU A 231 1.85 8.01 20.56
CA GLU A 231 2.91 8.08 21.58
C GLU A 231 3.71 9.39 21.51
N ASP A 232 3.62 10.11 20.40
CA ASP A 232 4.30 11.39 20.22
C ASP A 232 3.78 12.46 21.20
N GLU A 233 4.68 13.10 21.94
CA GLU A 233 4.37 14.17 22.90
C GLU A 233 3.97 15.49 22.23
N THR A 234 4.37 15.68 20.97
CA THR A 234 4.10 16.89 20.18
C THR A 234 2.84 16.78 19.33
N ARG A 235 2.15 15.63 19.40
CA ARG A 235 0.97 15.35 18.59
C ARG A 235 -0.15 16.38 18.78
N ASN A 236 -0.92 16.57 17.73
CA ASN A 236 -2.20 17.25 17.80
C ASN A 236 -3.32 16.25 18.09
N ASP A 237 -3.94 16.34 19.28
CA ASP A 237 -5.00 15.42 19.70
C ASP A 237 -6.25 15.47 18.80
N LYS A 238 -6.60 16.64 18.25
CA LYS A 238 -7.74 16.77 17.33
C LYS A 238 -7.51 16.01 16.03
N LEU A 239 -6.29 16.09 15.50
CA LEU A 239 -5.89 15.33 14.33
C LEU A 239 -5.86 13.82 14.62
N LEU A 240 -5.37 13.41 15.80
CA LEU A 240 -5.38 12.00 16.21
C LEU A 240 -6.82 11.45 16.31
N ASP A 241 -7.70 12.18 16.98
CA ASP A 241 -9.12 11.81 17.13
C ASP A 241 -9.80 11.70 15.77
N PHE A 242 -9.56 12.69 14.89
CA PHE A 242 -10.08 12.68 13.52
C PHE A 242 -9.60 11.46 12.75
N ALA A 243 -8.29 11.21 12.72
CA ALA A 243 -7.70 10.08 12.00
C ALA A 243 -8.19 8.73 12.51
N ARG A 244 -8.34 8.58 13.83
CA ARG A 244 -8.86 7.35 14.43
C ARG A 244 -10.32 7.10 14.07
N LEU A 245 -11.16 8.13 14.18
CA LEU A 245 -12.58 8.04 13.81
C LEU A 245 -12.72 7.71 12.33
N ASP A 246 -12.04 8.46 11.46
CA ASP A 246 -12.02 8.22 10.02
C ASP A 246 -11.59 6.80 9.68
N PHE A 247 -10.50 6.31 10.29
CA PHE A 247 -10.02 4.96 10.05
C PHE A 247 -11.09 3.90 10.31
N ASN A 248 -11.82 4.03 11.42
CA ASN A 248 -12.88 3.11 11.81
C ASN A 248 -14.10 3.22 10.89
N LEU A 249 -14.49 4.44 10.48
CA LEU A 249 -15.61 4.65 9.56
C LEU A 249 -15.32 4.07 8.17
N LEU A 250 -14.12 4.28 7.65
CA LEU A 250 -13.69 3.66 6.40
C LEU A 250 -13.63 2.13 6.52
N GLN A 251 -13.15 1.60 7.65
CA GLN A 251 -13.12 0.15 7.90
C GLN A 251 -14.53 -0.47 7.86
N LYS A 252 -15.53 0.17 8.47
CA LYS A 252 -16.94 -0.23 8.39
C LYS A 252 -17.42 -0.31 6.95
N MET A 253 -17.17 0.74 6.15
CA MET A 253 -17.50 0.73 4.72
C MET A 253 -16.79 -0.41 3.98
N TYR A 254 -15.50 -0.65 4.23
CA TYR A 254 -14.77 -1.73 3.57
C TYR A 254 -15.30 -3.11 3.94
N GLN A 255 -15.73 -3.33 5.18
CA GLN A 255 -16.38 -4.56 5.61
C GLN A 255 -17.70 -4.79 4.87
N LYS A 256 -18.49 -3.72 4.66
CA LYS A 256 -19.71 -3.77 3.85
C LYS A 256 -19.41 -4.10 2.38
N GLU A 257 -18.38 -3.48 1.80
CA GLU A 257 -17.93 -3.79 0.44
C GLU A 257 -17.50 -5.26 0.32
N LEU A 258 -16.70 -5.76 1.27
CA LEU A 258 -16.27 -7.16 1.37
C LEU A 258 -17.44 -8.13 1.47
N TYR A 259 -18.45 -7.83 2.27
CA TYR A 259 -19.66 -8.64 2.36
C TYR A 259 -20.38 -8.75 1.00
N GLU A 260 -20.57 -7.61 0.32
CA GLU A 260 -21.25 -7.58 -0.99
C GLU A 260 -20.50 -8.38 -2.05
N ILE A 261 -19.17 -8.24 -2.14
CA ILE A 261 -18.37 -8.99 -3.11
C ILE A 261 -18.23 -10.46 -2.74
N THR A 262 -18.15 -10.80 -1.44
CA THR A 262 -18.07 -12.20 -1.00
C THR A 262 -19.34 -12.96 -1.36
N ARG A 263 -20.51 -12.34 -1.18
CA ARG A 263 -21.78 -12.88 -1.68
C ARG A 263 -21.77 -13.10 -3.19
N TRP A 264 -21.30 -12.11 -3.95
CA TRP A 264 -21.20 -12.24 -5.40
C TRP A 264 -20.29 -13.41 -5.80
N TRP A 265 -19.13 -13.54 -5.17
CA TRP A 265 -18.17 -14.60 -5.45
C TRP A 265 -18.72 -15.98 -5.12
N LYS A 266 -19.36 -16.14 -3.96
CA LYS A 266 -20.01 -17.39 -3.55
C LYS A 266 -21.14 -17.79 -4.50
N ALA A 267 -21.90 -16.83 -5.03
CA ALA A 267 -22.95 -17.10 -6.02
C ALA A 267 -22.43 -17.64 -7.37
N LEU A 268 -21.15 -17.44 -7.69
CA LEU A 268 -20.54 -18.05 -8.88
C LEU A 268 -20.23 -19.53 -8.68
N GLU A 269 -20.05 -19.96 -7.43
CA GLU A 269 -19.71 -21.33 -7.02
C GLU A 269 -18.41 -21.85 -7.67
N PHE A 270 -17.43 -20.97 -7.90
CA PHE A 270 -16.14 -21.34 -8.49
C PHE A 270 -15.34 -22.33 -7.66
N GLU A 271 -15.51 -22.33 -6.34
CA GLU A 271 -14.92 -23.35 -5.47
C GLU A 271 -15.29 -24.78 -5.91
N ASN A 272 -16.53 -24.98 -6.40
CA ASN A 272 -17.02 -26.27 -6.88
C ASN A 272 -16.81 -26.45 -8.40
N LYS A 273 -17.04 -25.38 -9.18
CA LYS A 273 -16.99 -25.44 -10.66
C LYS A 273 -15.58 -25.39 -11.22
N LEU A 274 -14.66 -24.71 -10.53
CA LEU A 274 -13.28 -24.45 -10.94
C LEU A 274 -12.33 -24.71 -9.75
N PRO A 275 -12.29 -25.94 -9.18
CA PRO A 275 -11.54 -26.25 -7.96
C PRO A 275 -10.01 -26.16 -8.13
N PHE A 276 -9.53 -26.03 -9.36
CA PHE A 276 -8.13 -25.81 -9.68
C PHE A 276 -7.69 -24.36 -9.52
N ALA A 277 -8.62 -23.39 -9.50
CA ALA A 277 -8.31 -21.97 -9.43
C ALA A 277 -8.14 -21.50 -7.97
N ARG A 278 -7.33 -20.46 -7.76
CA ARG A 278 -7.08 -19.83 -6.47
C ARG A 278 -8.32 -19.09 -5.97
N ASP A 279 -8.77 -19.42 -4.77
CA ASP A 279 -9.81 -18.65 -4.07
C ASP A 279 -9.20 -17.53 -3.22
N ARG A 280 -9.04 -16.33 -3.81
CA ARG A 280 -8.31 -15.20 -3.20
C ARG A 280 -9.06 -13.87 -3.27
N LEU A 281 -10.39 -13.90 -3.15
CA LEU A 281 -11.22 -12.71 -3.28
C LEU A 281 -10.83 -11.58 -2.31
N VAL A 282 -10.56 -11.92 -1.05
CA VAL A 282 -10.23 -10.93 -0.01
C VAL A 282 -8.87 -10.28 -0.29
N GLU A 283 -7.91 -11.05 -0.78
CA GLU A 283 -6.61 -10.56 -1.22
C GLU A 283 -6.77 -9.65 -2.46
N CYS A 284 -7.61 -10.05 -3.43
CA CYS A 284 -7.93 -9.23 -4.61
C CYS A 284 -8.59 -7.89 -4.21
N TYR A 285 -9.47 -7.91 -3.21
CA TYR A 285 -10.05 -6.69 -2.64
C TYR A 285 -8.99 -5.85 -1.92
N SER A 286 -8.06 -6.48 -1.20
CA SER A 286 -6.96 -5.77 -0.54
C SER A 286 -6.07 -5.05 -1.56
N TRP A 287 -5.86 -5.63 -2.75
CA TRP A 287 -5.19 -4.97 -3.87
C TRP A 287 -5.99 -3.77 -4.36
N ALA A 288 -7.30 -3.91 -4.57
CA ALA A 288 -8.17 -2.81 -4.99
C ALA A 288 -8.17 -1.65 -3.97
N LEU A 289 -8.14 -1.97 -2.68
CA LEU A 289 -8.03 -0.99 -1.59
C LEU A 289 -6.69 -0.24 -1.63
N GLY A 290 -5.62 -0.89 -2.07
CA GLY A 290 -4.31 -0.27 -2.27
C GLY A 290 -4.29 0.75 -3.41
N VAL A 291 -5.15 0.62 -4.42
CA VAL A 291 -5.23 1.54 -5.56
C VAL A 291 -5.97 2.83 -5.21
N TYR A 292 -7.14 2.72 -4.56
CA TYR A 292 -7.90 3.88 -4.08
C TYR A 292 -8.69 3.51 -2.82
N TYR A 293 -8.43 4.20 -1.72
CA TYR A 293 -9.00 3.90 -0.41
C TYR A 293 -10.13 4.87 -0.01
N GLU A 294 -10.27 5.98 -0.73
CA GLU A 294 -11.17 7.07 -0.42
C GLU A 294 -12.64 6.65 -0.62
N PRO A 295 -13.59 7.17 0.18
CA PRO A 295 -14.98 6.71 0.18
C PRO A 295 -15.68 6.87 -1.18
N GLN A 296 -15.37 7.92 -1.94
CA GLN A 296 -15.96 8.18 -3.26
C GLN A 296 -15.71 7.05 -4.28
N TYR A 297 -14.66 6.25 -4.09
CA TYR A 297 -14.30 5.16 -4.98
C TYR A 297 -14.86 3.79 -4.55
N SER A 298 -15.83 3.76 -3.62
CA SER A 298 -16.46 2.50 -3.14
C SER A 298 -16.94 1.59 -4.27
N HIS A 299 -17.65 2.14 -5.26
CA HIS A 299 -18.10 1.36 -6.40
C HIS A 299 -16.93 0.86 -7.25
N GLY A 300 -15.94 1.74 -7.49
CA GLY A 300 -14.72 1.42 -8.21
C GLY A 300 -13.96 0.26 -7.56
N ARG A 301 -13.78 0.28 -6.24
CA ARG A 301 -13.07 -0.79 -5.49
C ARG A 301 -13.74 -2.13 -5.66
N LYS A 302 -15.06 -2.17 -5.47
CA LYS A 302 -15.83 -3.40 -5.66
C LYS A 302 -15.68 -3.93 -7.09
N MET A 303 -15.74 -3.07 -8.09
CA MET A 303 -15.58 -3.48 -9.49
C MET A 303 -14.16 -3.96 -9.78
N LEU A 304 -13.14 -3.24 -9.33
CA LEU A 304 -11.74 -3.62 -9.50
C LEU A 304 -11.44 -4.96 -8.81
N ALA A 305 -11.91 -5.16 -7.58
CA ALA A 305 -11.73 -6.42 -6.86
C ALA A 305 -12.34 -7.61 -7.63
N LYS A 306 -13.53 -7.43 -8.22
CA LYS A 306 -14.16 -8.45 -9.08
C LYS A 306 -13.33 -8.72 -10.33
N VAL A 307 -12.86 -7.67 -11.00
CA VAL A 307 -12.02 -7.80 -12.21
C VAL A 307 -10.72 -8.55 -11.88
N VAL A 308 -10.02 -8.17 -10.82
CA VAL A 308 -8.77 -8.83 -10.38
C VAL A 308 -9.04 -10.30 -10.02
N ALA A 309 -10.12 -10.61 -9.30
CA ALA A 309 -10.49 -11.98 -8.98
C ALA A 309 -10.79 -12.82 -10.24
N MET A 310 -11.51 -12.25 -11.21
CA MET A 310 -11.77 -12.93 -12.50
C MET A 310 -10.49 -13.13 -13.30
N ILE A 311 -9.60 -12.14 -13.35
CA ILE A 311 -8.29 -12.25 -14.00
C ILE A 311 -7.47 -13.37 -13.35
N SER A 312 -7.46 -13.48 -12.02
CA SER A 312 -6.74 -14.56 -11.32
C SER A 312 -7.27 -15.95 -11.70
N VAL A 313 -8.58 -16.10 -11.92
CA VAL A 313 -9.16 -17.37 -12.37
C VAL A 313 -8.75 -17.66 -13.82
N ILE A 314 -8.77 -16.65 -14.68
CA ILE A 314 -8.33 -16.79 -16.08
C ILE A 314 -6.85 -17.15 -16.14
N ASP A 315 -6.00 -16.50 -15.34
CA ASP A 315 -4.58 -16.81 -15.18
C ASP A 315 -4.38 -18.30 -14.82
N ASP A 316 -5.13 -18.82 -13.85
CA ASP A 316 -5.09 -20.26 -13.50
C ASP A 316 -5.61 -21.19 -14.62
N ILE A 317 -6.56 -20.73 -15.43
CA ILE A 317 -7.00 -21.47 -16.62
C ILE A 317 -5.85 -21.60 -17.62
N TYR A 318 -5.09 -20.53 -17.87
CA TYR A 318 -4.00 -20.56 -18.85
C TYR A 318 -2.75 -21.29 -18.32
N ASP A 319 -2.38 -21.06 -17.06
CA ASP A 319 -1.10 -21.54 -16.52
C ASP A 319 -1.17 -22.95 -15.94
N VAL A 320 -2.33 -23.34 -15.40
CA VAL A 320 -2.50 -24.60 -14.67
C VAL A 320 -3.37 -25.58 -15.43
N TYR A 321 -4.54 -25.18 -15.90
CA TYR A 321 -5.60 -26.15 -16.23
C TYR A 321 -5.83 -26.41 -17.71
N GLY A 322 -5.80 -25.37 -18.54
CA GLY A 322 -6.16 -25.40 -19.95
C GLY A 322 -5.13 -26.12 -20.82
N THR A 323 -5.60 -26.89 -21.79
CA THR A 323 -4.73 -27.48 -22.81
C THR A 323 -4.52 -26.50 -23.95
N LEU A 324 -3.47 -26.68 -24.76
CA LEU A 324 -3.17 -25.76 -25.87
C LEU A 324 -4.37 -25.64 -26.84
N ASP A 325 -5.06 -26.75 -27.10
CA ASP A 325 -6.23 -26.79 -27.99
C ASP A 325 -7.43 -26.03 -27.41
N GLU A 326 -7.61 -26.02 -26.08
CA GLU A 326 -8.67 -25.26 -25.39
C GLU A 326 -8.35 -23.75 -25.33
N LEU A 327 -7.07 -23.40 -25.23
CA LEU A 327 -6.62 -22.01 -25.08
C LEU A 327 -6.45 -21.29 -26.42
N THR A 328 -6.15 -22.01 -27.51
CA THR A 328 -5.93 -21.40 -28.84
C THR A 328 -7.12 -20.58 -29.32
N PRO A 329 -8.39 -21.00 -29.16
CA PRO A 329 -9.56 -20.18 -29.52
C PRO A 329 -9.80 -18.97 -28.61
N LEU A 330 -9.19 -18.95 -27.42
CA LEU A 330 -9.35 -17.89 -26.42
C LEU A 330 -8.27 -16.80 -26.53
N GLY A 331 -7.21 -17.04 -27.30
CA GLY A 331 -6.21 -16.03 -27.65
C GLY A 331 -6.74 -15.06 -28.71
N CYS A 332 -6.45 -13.77 -28.55
CA CYS A 332 -6.69 -12.80 -29.62
C CYS A 332 -5.83 -13.17 -30.83
N ASN A 333 -6.46 -13.35 -32.01
CA ASN A 333 -5.77 -13.37 -33.29
C ASN A 333 -5.09 -12.02 -33.58
#